data_AF-A0A416ZMY9-F1
#
_entry.id   AF-A0A416ZMY9-F1
#
_cell.length_a   1.000
_cell.length_b   1.000
_cell.length_c   1.000
_cell.angle_alpha   90.00
_cell.angle_beta   90.00
_cell.angle_gamma   90.00
#
_symmetry.space_group_name_H-M   'P 1'
#
loop_
_entity.id
_entity.type
_entity.pdbx_description
1 polymer ?
#
loop_
_entity_poly.entity_id
_entity_poly.type
_entity_poly.pdbx_seq_one_letter_code
_entity_poly.pdbx_strand_id
1 'polypeptide(L)' 'MVQYTDEDLSRITAIGTDIYKYVEAQYAHWVVDGGIDDEWDSYIDQLKAMGIDEFLQIQTDAYNAYKENLAK' A
#
# COMPACT_ATOMS: atom_id res chain seq x y z
N MET A 1 -9.09 -2.04 18.88
CA MET A 1 -8.75 -2.48 17.50
C MET A 1 -8.47 -1.24 16.67
N VAL A 2 -7.74 -1.37 15.56
CA VAL A 2 -7.57 -0.28 14.59
C VAL A 2 -8.93 0.09 14.00
N GLN A 3 -9.20 1.39 13.88
CA GLN A 3 -10.47 1.92 13.37
C GLN A 3 -10.19 2.83 12.17
N TYR A 4 -11.10 2.83 11.20
CA TYR A 4 -11.04 3.66 10.00
C TYR A 4 -12.31 4.48 9.90
N THR A 5 -12.22 5.67 9.31
CA THR A 5 -13.40 6.43 8.88
C THR A 5 -14.01 5.82 7.62
N ASP A 6 -15.25 6.19 7.29
CA ASP A 6 -15.88 5.75 6.03
C ASP A 6 -15.13 6.27 4.79
N GLU A 7 -14.49 7.45 4.90
CA GLU A 7 -13.63 8.02 3.87
C GLU A 7 -12.37 7.18 3.69
N ASP A 8 -11.69 6.82 4.79
CA ASP A 8 -10.52 5.93 4.77
C ASP A 8 -10.84 4.60 4.10
N LEU A 9 -11.95 3.95 4.48
CA LEU A 9 -12.38 2.67 3.90
C LEU A 9 -12.64 2.77 2.40
N SER A 10 -13.24 3.88 1.96
CA SER A 10 -13.50 4.14 0.54
C SER A 10 -12.19 4.30 -0.23
N ARG A 11 -11.22 5.06 0.31
CA ARG A 11 -9.90 5.26 -0.32
C ARG A 11 -9.06 3.99 -0.32
N ILE A 12 -8.99 3.27 0.80
CA ILE A 12 -8.31 1.98 0.92
C ILE A 12 -8.84 0.99 -0.13
N THR A 13 -10.15 0.90 -0.29
CA THR A 13 -10.77 -0.05 -1.23
C THR A 13 -10.45 0.32 -2.68
N ALA A 14 -10.57 1.61 -3.02
CA ALA A 14 -10.34 2.13 -4.36
C ALA A 14 -8.88 1.95 -4.80
N ILE A 15 -7.93 2.22 -3.90
CA ILE A 15 -6.50 2.21 -4.20
C ILE A 15 -5.90 0.80 -4.03
N GLY A 16 -6.27 0.11 -2.96
CA GLY A 16 -5.63 -1.13 -2.54
C GLY A 16 -5.78 -2.25 -3.54
N THR A 17 -6.96 -2.43 -4.14
CA THR A 17 -7.21 -3.54 -5.08
C THR A 17 -6.25 -3.53 -6.26
N ASP A 18 -6.01 -2.35 -6.84
CA ASP A 18 -5.16 -2.22 -8.02
C ASP A 18 -3.69 -2.30 -7.65
N ILE A 19 -3.29 -1.72 -6.51
CA ILE A 19 -1.93 -1.88 -5.96
C ILE A 19 -1.61 -3.36 -5.75
N TYR A 20 -2.49 -4.12 -5.08
CA TYR A 20 -2.24 -5.54 -4.81
C TYR A 20 -2.06 -6.34 -6.10
N LYS A 21 -2.91 -6.12 -7.11
CA LYS A 21 -2.78 -6.80 -8.40
C LYS A 21 -1.45 -6.48 -9.09
N TYR A 22 -1.03 -5.22 -9.07
CA TYR A 22 0.23 -4.81 -9.68
C TYR A 22 1.43 -5.41 -8.97
N VAL A 23 1.44 -5.41 -7.63
CA VAL A 23 2.47 -6.04 -6.81
C VAL A 23 2.58 -7.54 -7.11
N GLU A 24 1.45 -8.26 -7.16
CA GLU A 24 1.46 -9.70 -7.47
C GLU A 24 1.98 -10.00 -8.88
N ALA A 25 1.57 -9.20 -9.87
CA ALA A 25 2.03 -9.34 -11.24
C ALA A 25 3.54 -9.10 -11.38
N GLN A 26 4.05 -8.02 -10.76
CA GLN A 26 5.47 -7.67 -10.81
C GLN A 26 6.33 -8.70 -10.06
N TYR A 27 5.84 -9.20 -8.93
CA TYR A 27 6.47 -10.31 -8.21
C TYR A 27 6.57 -11.57 -9.08
N ALA A 28 5.48 -11.96 -9.75
CA ALA A 28 5.48 -13.13 -10.63
C ALA A 28 6.46 -12.97 -11.80
N HIS A 29 6.52 -11.78 -12.41
CA HIS A 29 7.51 -11.44 -13.44
C HIS A 29 8.95 -11.65 -12.93
N TRP A 30 9.31 -11.06 -11.79
CA TRP A 30 10.67 -11.19 -11.25
C TRP A 30 11.03 -12.63 -10.86
N VAL A 31 10.06 -13.44 -10.43
CA VAL A 31 10.30 -14.86 -10.13
C VAL A 31 10.60 -15.67 -11.39
N VAL A 32 9.96 -15.34 -12.53
CA VAL A 32 10.09 -16.10 -13.78
C VAL A 32 11.24 -15.58 -14.63
N ASP A 33 11.34 -14.27 -14.80
CA ASP A 33 12.19 -13.61 -15.79
C ASP A 33 13.37 -12.85 -15.16
N GLY A 34 13.37 -12.62 -13.83
CA GLY A 34 14.39 -11.83 -13.14
C GLY A 34 14.25 -10.32 -13.41
N GLY A 35 15.35 -9.56 -13.28
CA GLY A 35 15.38 -8.12 -13.62
C GLY A 35 14.99 -7.16 -12.49
N ILE A 36 14.78 -7.63 -11.26
CA ILE A 36 14.37 -6.79 -10.13
C ILE A 36 15.29 -5.60 -9.88
N ASP A 37 16.61 -5.80 -9.95
CA ASP A 37 17.59 -4.74 -9.68
C ASP A 37 17.49 -3.57 -10.69
N ASP A 38 17.14 -3.87 -11.94
CA ASP A 38 17.00 -2.88 -13.01
C ASP A 38 15.62 -2.20 -13.00
N GLU A 39 14.58 -2.91 -12.54
CA GLU A 39 13.18 -2.45 -12.61
C GLU A 39 12.66 -1.82 -11.31
N TRP A 40 13.40 -1.97 -10.20
CA TRP A 40 12.94 -1.60 -8.85
C TRP A 40 12.46 -0.15 -8.75
N ASP A 41 13.25 0.80 -9.24
CA ASP A 41 12.93 2.22 -9.13
C ASP A 41 11.65 2.57 -9.90
N SER A 42 11.48 2.01 -11.10
CA SER A 42 10.26 2.21 -11.90
C SER A 42 9.03 1.57 -11.25
N TYR A 43 9.20 0.41 -10.59
CA TYR A 43 8.14 -0.24 -9.83
C TYR A 43 7.67 0.64 -8.67
N ILE A 44 8.61 1.22 -7.92
CA ILE A 44 8.29 2.16 -6.82
C ILE A 44 7.57 3.41 -7.35
N ASP A 45 8.04 3.99 -8.45
CA ASP A 45 7.39 5.16 -9.06
C ASP A 45 5.97 4.85 -9.55
N GLN A 46 5.75 3.66 -10.12
CA GLN A 46 4.43 3.20 -10.50
C GLN A 46 3.51 3.03 -9.29
N LEU A 47 4.00 2.45 -8.18
CA LEU A 47 3.23 2.34 -6.94
C LEU A 47 2.84 3.71 -6.37
N LYS A 48 3.75 4.69 -6.42
CA LYS A 48 3.46 6.08 -6.03
C LYS A 48 2.38 6.70 -6.92
N ALA A 49 2.48 6.53 -8.23
CA ALA A 49 1.45 7.00 -9.16
C ALA A 49 0.08 6.35 -8.91
N MET A 50 0.07 5.12 -8.40
CA MET A 50 -1.13 4.40 -7.98
C MET A 50 -1.67 4.81 -6.61
N GLY A 51 -0.96 5.68 -5.87
CA GLY A 51 -1.41 6.18 -4.57
C GLY A 51 -0.95 5.37 -3.36
N ILE A 52 0.15 4.61 -3.45
CA ILE A 52 0.65 3.82 -2.31
C ILE A 52 0.98 4.69 -1.10
N ASP A 53 1.45 5.93 -1.30
CA ASP A 53 1.79 6.83 -0.21
C ASP A 53 0.55 7.20 0.62
N GLU A 54 -0.57 7.47 -0.05
CA GLU A 54 -1.85 7.74 0.62
C GLU A 54 -2.36 6.51 1.36
N PHE A 55 -2.29 5.34 0.72
CA PHE A 55 -2.68 4.08 1.35
C PHE A 55 -1.88 3.84 2.64
N LEU A 56 -0.55 3.98 2.59
CA LEU A 56 0.33 3.78 3.74
C LEU A 56 0.08 4.82 4.84
N GLN A 57 -0.23 6.07 4.47
CA GLN A 57 -0.55 7.11 5.42
C GLN A 57 -1.81 6.76 6.22
N ILE A 58 -2.90 6.37 5.55
CA ILE A 58 -4.16 5.98 6.21
C ILE A 58 -3.93 4.81 7.19
N GLN A 59 -3.19 3.79 6.75
CA GLN A 59 -2.86 2.62 7.58
C GLN A 59 -2.02 3.02 8.82
N THR A 60 -1.04 3.90 8.61
CA THR A 60 -0.14 4.38 9.68
C THR A 60 -0.87 5.23 10.70
N ASP A 61 -1.75 6.13 10.25
CA ASP A 61 -2.54 6.99 11.14
C ASP A 61 -3.51 6.18 11.99
N ALA A 62 -4.20 5.21 11.39
CA ALA A 62 -5.11 4.33 12.11
C ALA A 62 -4.36 3.47 13.16
N TYR A 63 -3.15 2.99 12.81
CA TYR A 63 -2.29 2.26 13.76
C TYR A 63 -1.79 3.16 14.91
N ASN A 64 -1.37 4.38 14.61
CA ASN A 64 -0.91 5.34 15.61
C ASN A 64 -2.04 5.73 16.57
N ALA A 65 -3.23 6.03 16.06
CA ALA A 65 -4.41 6.32 16.87
C ALA A 65 -4.79 5.14 17.78
N TYR A 66 -4.66 3.90 17.28
CA TYR A 66 -4.85 2.71 18.10
C TYR A 66 -3.82 2.63 19.24
N LYS A 67 -2.53 2.85 18.95
CA LYS A 67 -1.48 2.86 19.97
C LYS A 67 -1.67 3.93 21.03
N GLU A 68 -2.05 5.14 20.64
CA GLU A 68 -2.30 6.23 21.58
C GLU A 68 -3.46 5.91 22.53
N ASN A 69 -4.50 5.25 22.03
CA ASN A 69 -5.63 4.82 22.86
C ASN A 69 -5.29 3.65 23.78
N LEU A 70 -4.30 2.81 23.45
CA LEU A 70 -3.80 1.75 24.34
C LEU A 70 -2.90 2.27 25.46
N ALA A 71 -2.23 3.40 25.25
CA ALA A 71 -1.32 4.00 26.23
C ALA A 71 -2.04 4.87 27.28
N LYS A 72 -3.36 5.06 27.13
CA LYS A 72 -4.25 5.73 28.09
C LYS A 72 -4.88 4.71 29.02
#